data_AF-A0A9E5G7U3-F1
#
_entry.id   AF-A0A9E5G7U3-F1
#
_cell.length_a   1.000
_cell.length_b   1.000
_cell.length_c   1.000
_cell.angle_alpha   90.00
_cell.angle_beta   90.00
_cell.angle_gamma   90.00
#
_symmetry.space_group_name_H-M   'P 1'
#
loop_
_entity.id
_entity.type
_entity.pdbx_description
1 polymer ?
#
loop_
_entity_poly.entity_id
_entity_poly.type
_entity_poly.pdbx_seq_one_letter_code
_entity_poly.pdbx_strand_id
1 'polypeptide(L)'
;MEKCKAEFFLGSISANGFAGYYKQAVKNADCGTPILIKGGPGCGKSTILKRLAAHLEEKGAYVEYIHCAGDASSLDGVITSGGMFCAVDATEPHVIEPQYPQTVENIISLYDALDSDKLYENRAEIIKLFERERGWEERAKRYVTAAANIMQDTSRVAMCFTDLSKAKEFGETLAKKYITASQAKRARAYAF
;
A
#
# COMPACT_ATOMS: atom_id res chain seq x y z
N MET A 1 -18.27 14.36 -16.11
CA MET A 1 -17.91 14.47 -14.68
C MET A 1 -16.46 14.07 -14.55
N GLU A 2 -15.62 14.96 -14.05
CA GLU A 2 -14.21 14.67 -13.83
C GLU A 2 -14.11 13.56 -12.78
N LYS A 3 -13.43 12.45 -13.09
CA LYS A 3 -13.31 11.32 -12.17
C LYS A 3 -12.54 11.79 -10.94
N CYS A 4 -13.25 11.94 -9.83
CA CYS A 4 -12.71 12.25 -8.52
C CYS A 4 -12.02 11.01 -7.94
N LYS A 5 -10.85 10.67 -8.49
CA LYS A 5 -10.07 9.51 -8.07
C LYS A 5 -8.60 9.86 -7.90
N ALA A 6 -7.98 9.22 -6.92
CA ALA A 6 -6.52 9.16 -6.79
C ALA A 6 -6.08 7.70 -6.72
N GLU A 7 -4.86 7.44 -7.17
CA GLU A 7 -4.30 6.10 -7.27
C GLU A 7 -2.89 6.11 -6.69
N PHE A 8 -2.62 5.20 -5.75
CA PHE A 8 -1.35 5.13 -5.03
C PHE A 8 -0.91 3.68 -4.82
N PHE A 9 0.38 3.52 -4.55
CA PHE A 9 0.93 2.30 -3.95
C PHE A 9 1.26 2.62 -2.49
N LEU A 10 0.74 1.82 -1.56
CA LEU A 10 1.05 1.97 -0.13
C LEU A 10 2.15 1.03 0.35
N GLY A 11 2.59 0.10 -0.49
CA GLY A 11 3.66 -0.85 -0.20
C GLY A 11 4.69 -0.92 -1.32
N SER A 12 5.91 -1.30 -0.99
CA SER A 12 6.95 -1.65 -1.94
C SER A 12 8.03 -2.50 -1.28
N ILE A 13 8.83 -3.19 -2.10
CA ILE A 13 10.06 -3.85 -1.63
C ILE A 13 11.14 -2.78 -1.52
N SER A 14 11.59 -2.53 -0.29
CA SER A 14 12.74 -1.66 0.01
C SER A 14 14.03 -2.47 0.12
N ALA A 15 15.16 -1.76 0.28
CA ALA A 15 16.47 -2.37 0.55
C ALA A 15 16.48 -3.31 1.77
N ASN A 16 15.60 -3.05 2.74
CA ASN A 16 15.50 -3.78 4.00
C ASN A 16 14.29 -4.73 4.04
N GLY A 17 13.68 -5.03 2.89
CA GLY A 17 12.45 -5.83 2.80
C GLY A 17 11.21 -5.00 2.55
N PHE A 18 10.03 -5.60 2.73
CA PHE A 18 8.76 -4.92 2.46
C PHE A 18 8.56 -3.73 3.41
N ALA A 19 8.21 -2.58 2.83
CA ALA A 19 7.86 -1.37 3.55
C ALA A 19 6.49 -0.90 3.06
N GLY A 20 5.61 -0.52 3.98
CA GLY A 20 4.32 0.03 3.61
C GLY A 20 3.63 0.82 4.72
N TYR A 21 2.61 1.57 4.32
CA TYR A 21 1.89 2.54 5.15
C TYR A 21 0.43 2.11 5.45
N TYR A 22 0.11 0.83 5.28
CA TYR A 22 -1.25 0.30 5.46
C TYR A 22 -1.79 0.53 6.88
N LYS A 23 -0.96 0.41 7.91
CA LYS A 23 -1.39 0.70 9.30
C LYS A 23 -1.78 2.16 9.50
N GLN A 24 -1.08 3.08 8.86
CA GLN A 24 -1.37 4.51 8.90
C GLN A 24 -2.65 4.82 8.11
N ALA A 25 -2.87 4.14 6.99
CA ALA A 25 -4.08 4.28 6.18
C ALA A 25 -5.35 3.77 6.89
N VAL A 26 -5.21 2.82 7.80
CA VAL A 26 -6.33 2.26 8.61
C VAL A 26 -6.55 3.02 9.93
N LYS A 27 -5.54 3.73 10.44
CA LYS A 27 -5.64 4.47 11.71
C LYS A 27 -6.42 5.79 11.52
N ASN A 28 -7.67 5.82 11.98
CA ASN A 28 -8.16 6.66 13.10
C ASN A 28 -9.50 6.07 13.58
N ALA A 29 -9.81 6.19 14.87
CA ALA A 29 -11.14 5.81 15.39
C ALA A 29 -12.26 6.78 14.93
N ASP A 30 -11.88 7.94 14.39
CA ASP A 30 -12.78 8.94 13.79
C ASP A 30 -12.97 8.72 12.27
N CYS A 31 -12.10 7.91 11.66
CA CYS A 31 -12.35 7.29 10.36
C CYS A 31 -13.42 6.22 10.58
N GLY A 32 -14.39 6.05 9.68
CA GLY A 32 -15.43 5.03 9.86
C GLY A 32 -14.83 3.61 9.95
N THR A 33 -15.65 2.63 10.31
CA THR A 33 -15.27 1.24 10.60
C THR A 33 -14.43 0.61 9.47
N PRO A 34 -13.10 0.41 9.63
CA PRO A 34 -12.27 -0.21 8.61
C PRO A 34 -12.59 -1.69 8.42
N ILE A 35 -12.49 -2.16 7.18
CA ILE A 35 -12.68 -3.55 6.77
C ILE A 35 -11.33 -4.16 6.40
N LEU A 36 -10.96 -5.21 7.12
CA LEU A 36 -9.76 -6.00 6.92
C LEU A 36 -10.15 -7.27 6.15
N ILE A 37 -9.79 -7.36 4.88
CA ILE A 37 -10.06 -8.52 4.03
C ILE A 37 -8.89 -9.49 4.14
N LYS A 38 -9.15 -10.72 4.59
CA LYS A 38 -8.14 -11.78 4.69
C LYS A 38 -8.41 -12.86 3.66
N GLY A 39 -7.39 -13.26 2.88
CA GLY A 39 -7.52 -14.34 1.90
C GLY A 39 -6.24 -14.58 1.11
N GLY A 40 -6.03 -15.78 0.61
CA GLY A 40 -4.88 -16.11 -0.24
C GLY A 40 -4.91 -15.44 -1.62
N PRO A 41 -3.83 -15.58 -2.42
CA PRO A 41 -3.85 -15.23 -3.84
C PRO A 41 -5.04 -15.90 -4.56
N GLY A 42 -5.68 -15.20 -5.48
CA GLY A 42 -6.81 -15.73 -6.25
C GLY A 42 -8.16 -15.84 -5.50
N CYS A 43 -8.23 -15.52 -4.21
CA CYS A 43 -9.49 -15.57 -3.43
C CYS A 43 -10.50 -14.45 -3.76
N GLY A 44 -10.20 -13.58 -4.74
CA GLY A 44 -11.11 -12.51 -5.18
C GLY A 44 -11.01 -11.19 -4.41
N LYS A 45 -10.01 -11.00 -3.54
CA LYS A 45 -9.79 -9.75 -2.77
C LYS A 45 -9.85 -8.49 -3.64
N SER A 46 -8.99 -8.43 -4.65
CA SER A 46 -8.91 -7.33 -5.63
C SER A 46 -10.22 -7.14 -6.40
N THR A 47 -10.93 -8.23 -6.73
CA THR A 47 -12.24 -8.15 -7.40
C THR A 47 -13.29 -7.52 -6.51
N ILE A 48 -13.35 -7.89 -5.23
CA ILE A 48 -14.26 -7.29 -4.24
C ILE A 48 -13.93 -5.81 -4.08
N LEU A 49 -12.65 -5.46 -3.91
CA LEU A 49 -12.20 -4.07 -3.79
C LEU A 49 -12.58 -3.23 -5.02
N LYS A 50 -12.37 -3.74 -6.24
CA LYS A 50 -12.76 -3.04 -7.48
C LYS A 50 -14.27 -2.81 -7.57
N ARG A 51 -15.08 -3.81 -7.20
CA ARG A 51 -16.54 -3.69 -7.17
C ARG A 51 -17.02 -2.67 -6.14
N LEU A 52 -16.39 -2.69 -4.96
CA LEU A 52 -16.65 -1.75 -3.87
C LEU A 52 -16.31 -0.31 -4.29
N ALA A 53 -15.15 -0.11 -4.92
CA ALA A 53 -14.75 1.19 -5.45
C ALA A 53 -15.73 1.71 -6.49
N ALA A 54 -16.13 0.89 -7.47
CA ALA A 54 -17.12 1.26 -8.48
C ALA A 54 -18.47 1.68 -7.85
N HIS A 55 -18.94 0.91 -6.86
CA HIS A 55 -20.18 1.23 -6.13
C HIS A 55 -20.07 2.55 -5.33
N LEU A 56 -18.91 2.85 -4.76
CA LEU A 56 -18.65 4.11 -4.06
C LEU A 56 -18.61 5.30 -5.04
N GLU A 57 -17.98 5.12 -6.20
CA GLU A 57 -17.96 6.12 -7.28
C GLU A 57 -19.37 6.41 -7.82
N GLU A 58 -20.21 5.38 -8.01
CA GLU A 58 -21.61 5.53 -8.42
C GLU A 58 -22.44 6.34 -7.42
N LYS A 59 -22.10 6.26 -6.13
CA LYS A 59 -22.69 7.07 -5.06
C LYS A 59 -22.11 8.48 -4.95
N GLY A 60 -21.18 8.86 -5.84
CA GLY A 60 -20.56 10.17 -5.87
C GLY A 60 -19.43 10.37 -4.84
N ALA A 61 -18.93 9.29 -4.22
CA ALA A 61 -17.78 9.39 -3.33
C ALA A 61 -16.48 9.62 -4.09
N TYR A 62 -15.56 10.38 -3.50
CA TYR A 62 -14.18 10.44 -3.96
C TYR A 62 -13.44 9.20 -3.47
N VAL A 63 -12.87 8.42 -4.39
CA VAL A 63 -12.25 7.12 -4.09
C VAL A 63 -10.74 7.16 -4.33
N GLU A 64 -10.00 6.71 -3.34
CA GLU A 64 -8.57 6.49 -3.38
C GLU A 64 -8.30 5.00 -3.53
N TYR A 65 -7.62 4.64 -4.61
CA TYR A 65 -7.24 3.28 -4.93
C TYR A 65 -5.83 2.98 -4.44
N ILE A 66 -5.68 1.87 -3.73
CA ILE A 66 -4.39 1.36 -3.28
C ILE A 66 -4.06 0.13 -4.12
N HIS A 67 -3.08 0.27 -5.01
CA HIS A 67 -2.59 -0.78 -5.88
C HIS A 67 -1.60 -1.70 -5.16
N CYS A 68 -1.61 -2.97 -5.57
CA CYS A 68 -0.71 -3.97 -5.04
C CYS A 68 0.72 -3.75 -5.52
N ALA A 69 1.67 -3.83 -4.59
CA ALA A 69 3.10 -3.67 -4.90
C ALA A 69 3.63 -4.80 -5.83
N GLY A 70 3.03 -5.98 -5.76
CA GLY A 70 3.40 -7.14 -6.57
C GLY A 70 2.66 -7.23 -7.92
N ASP A 71 1.50 -6.59 -8.04
CA ASP A 71 0.67 -6.58 -9.25
C ASP A 71 -0.09 -5.26 -9.35
N ALA A 72 0.39 -4.34 -10.20
CA ALA A 72 -0.22 -3.02 -10.40
C ALA A 72 -1.65 -3.06 -10.97
N SER A 73 -2.09 -4.20 -11.50
CA SER A 73 -3.49 -4.37 -11.93
C SER A 73 -4.40 -4.82 -10.78
N SER A 74 -3.84 -5.23 -9.65
CA SER A 74 -4.53 -5.67 -8.46
C SER A 74 -4.64 -4.56 -7.41
N LEU A 75 -5.72 -4.57 -6.62
CA LEU A 75 -5.91 -3.65 -5.50
C LEU A 75 -5.63 -4.35 -4.17
N ASP A 76 -4.88 -3.66 -3.31
CA ASP A 76 -4.73 -3.99 -1.90
C ASP A 76 -5.65 -3.13 -1.02
N GLY A 77 -6.29 -2.09 -1.55
CA GLY A 77 -7.24 -1.32 -0.74
C GLY A 77 -8.01 -0.23 -1.48
N VAL A 78 -9.04 0.26 -0.81
CA VAL A 78 -9.96 1.31 -1.25
C VAL A 78 -10.30 2.19 -0.06
N ILE A 79 -10.11 3.50 -0.20
CA ILE A 79 -10.39 4.50 0.83
C ILE A 79 -11.28 5.59 0.25
N THR A 80 -12.26 6.06 1.02
CA THR A 80 -13.04 7.26 0.64
C THR A 80 -12.44 8.51 1.27
N SER A 81 -12.52 9.65 0.58
CA SER A 81 -12.04 10.93 1.11
C SER A 81 -12.62 11.24 2.49
N GLY A 82 -11.75 11.69 3.41
CA GLY A 82 -12.08 11.93 4.81
C GLY A 82 -12.08 10.68 5.71
N GLY A 83 -11.69 9.50 5.19
CA GLY A 83 -11.51 8.29 5.97
C GLY A 83 -12.82 7.64 6.44
N MET A 84 -13.99 8.07 5.97
CA MET A 84 -15.28 7.53 6.44
C MET A 84 -15.49 6.06 6.10
N PHE A 85 -14.77 5.54 5.11
CA PHE A 85 -14.77 4.13 4.75
C PHE A 85 -13.38 3.72 4.24
N CYS A 86 -12.91 2.57 4.72
CA CYS A 86 -11.63 1.98 4.33
C CYS A 86 -11.78 0.46 4.26
N ALA A 87 -11.37 -0.13 3.15
CA ALA A 87 -11.26 -1.58 3.00
C ALA A 87 -9.86 -1.91 2.48
N VAL A 88 -9.14 -2.78 3.18
CA VAL A 88 -7.77 -3.15 2.84
C VAL A 88 -7.57 -4.66 2.91
N ASP A 89 -6.70 -5.18 2.04
CA ASP A 89 -6.11 -6.50 2.17
C ASP A 89 -5.22 -6.51 3.42
N ALA A 90 -5.50 -7.45 4.33
CA ALA A 90 -4.78 -7.64 5.58
C ALA A 90 -3.99 -8.97 5.59
N THR A 91 -3.67 -9.49 4.41
CA THR A 91 -2.85 -10.69 4.21
C THR A 91 -1.36 -10.34 4.21
N GLU A 92 -0.48 -11.32 4.47
CA GLU A 92 0.97 -11.14 4.29
C GLU A 92 1.31 -10.62 2.88
N PRO A 93 2.24 -9.66 2.69
CA PRO A 93 3.11 -8.99 3.68
C PRO A 93 2.49 -7.79 4.43
N HIS A 94 1.25 -7.41 4.10
CA HIS A 94 0.51 -6.26 4.65
C HIS A 94 -0.36 -6.64 5.86
N VAL A 95 0.14 -7.52 6.73
CA VAL A 95 -0.61 -8.02 7.89
C VAL A 95 -1.05 -6.87 8.80
N ILE A 96 -2.36 -6.67 8.86
CA ILE A 96 -3.02 -5.79 9.81
C ILE A 96 -3.91 -6.69 10.68
N GLU A 97 -3.52 -6.83 11.95
CA GLU A 97 -4.40 -7.40 12.95
C GLU A 97 -5.26 -6.27 13.55
N PRO A 98 -6.57 -6.50 13.74
CA PRO A 98 -7.45 -5.52 14.38
C PRO A 98 -6.99 -5.24 15.82
N GLN A 99 -7.03 -3.97 16.24
CA GLN A 99 -6.76 -3.62 17.63
C GLN A 99 -8.00 -3.81 18.50
N TYR A 100 -9.19 -3.54 17.95
CA TYR A 100 -10.47 -3.66 18.62
C TYR A 100 -11.46 -4.41 17.70
N PRO A 101 -11.27 -5.73 17.51
CA PRO A 101 -12.08 -6.53 16.60
C PRO A 101 -13.58 -6.35 16.85
N GLN A 102 -14.35 -6.15 15.78
CA GLN A 102 -15.81 -5.97 15.77
C GLN A 102 -16.33 -4.70 16.48
N THR A 103 -15.46 -4.01 17.24
CA THR A 103 -15.79 -2.75 17.91
C THR A 103 -15.36 -1.56 17.05
N VAL A 104 -14.20 -1.66 16.41
CA VAL A 104 -13.66 -0.65 15.50
C VAL A 104 -13.37 -1.26 14.14
N GLU A 105 -12.67 -2.40 14.07
CA GLU A 105 -12.31 -3.03 12.79
C GLU A 105 -13.12 -4.31 12.53
N ASN A 106 -13.61 -4.47 11.29
CA ASN A 106 -14.30 -5.67 10.84
C ASN A 106 -13.36 -6.54 10.01
N ILE A 107 -13.24 -7.82 10.36
CA ILE A 107 -12.50 -8.80 9.54
C ILE A 107 -13.48 -9.53 8.64
N ILE A 108 -13.18 -9.59 7.35
CA ILE A 108 -13.85 -10.46 6.38
C ILE A 108 -12.86 -11.53 5.94
N SER A 109 -13.10 -12.77 6.34
CA SER A 109 -12.35 -13.94 5.89
C SER A 109 -12.94 -14.45 4.57
N LEU A 110 -12.13 -14.47 3.52
CA LEU A 110 -12.48 -15.14 2.26
C LEU A 110 -12.09 -16.62 2.26
N TYR A 111 -11.35 -17.08 3.27
CA TYR A 111 -10.98 -18.49 3.41
C TYR A 111 -12.21 -19.39 3.59
N ASP A 112 -13.27 -18.85 4.19
CA ASP A 112 -14.51 -19.58 4.45
C ASP A 112 -15.30 -19.88 3.15
N ALA A 113 -14.96 -19.18 2.05
CA ALA A 113 -15.56 -19.39 0.73
C ALA A 113 -14.76 -20.34 -0.16
N LEU A 114 -13.68 -20.94 0.36
CA LEU A 114 -12.82 -21.84 -0.41
C LEU A 114 -13.38 -23.26 -0.49
N ASP A 115 -13.22 -23.87 -1.65
CA ASP A 115 -13.51 -25.29 -1.86
C ASP A 115 -12.30 -26.12 -1.38
N SER A 116 -12.37 -26.62 -0.14
CA SER A 116 -11.27 -27.35 0.50
C SER A 116 -10.90 -28.63 -0.25
N ASP A 117 -11.88 -29.31 -0.85
CA ASP A 117 -11.67 -30.58 -1.53
C ASP A 117 -10.85 -30.37 -2.81
N LYS A 118 -11.24 -29.37 -3.62
CA LYS A 118 -10.45 -28.99 -4.82
C LYS A 118 -9.05 -28.52 -4.47
N LEU A 119 -8.88 -27.76 -3.39
CA LEU A 119 -7.55 -27.33 -2.96
C LEU A 119 -6.68 -28.52 -2.54
N TYR A 120 -7.28 -29.50 -1.85
CA TYR A 120 -6.55 -30.68 -1.40
C TYR A 120 -6.13 -31.59 -2.57
N GLU A 121 -7.02 -31.78 -3.55
CA GLU A 121 -6.73 -32.51 -4.79
C GLU A 121 -5.52 -31.90 -5.53
N ASN A 122 -5.42 -30.58 -5.57
CA ASN A 122 -4.38 -29.84 -6.29
C ASN A 122 -3.20 -29.39 -5.41
N ARG A 123 -3.11 -29.85 -4.15
CA ARG A 123 -2.17 -29.33 -3.14
C ARG A 123 -0.70 -29.33 -3.60
N ALA A 124 -0.27 -30.35 -4.33
CA ALA A 124 1.12 -30.48 -4.76
C ALA A 124 1.51 -29.38 -5.75
N GLU A 125 0.62 -29.05 -6.69
CA GLU A 125 0.83 -27.97 -7.64
C GLU A 125 0.74 -26.61 -6.93
N ILE A 126 -0.25 -26.43 -6.05
CA ILE A 126 -0.42 -25.19 -5.28
C ILE A 126 0.85 -24.88 -4.46
N ILE A 127 1.36 -25.85 -3.69
CA ILE A 127 2.59 -25.69 -2.90
C ILE A 127 3.76 -25.29 -3.81
N LYS A 128 3.93 -25.97 -4.95
CA LYS A 128 4.99 -25.67 -5.91
C LYS A 128 4.89 -24.24 -6.46
N LEU A 129 3.68 -23.73 -6.70
CA LEU A 129 3.45 -22.37 -7.15
C LEU A 129 3.83 -21.34 -6.07
N PHE A 130 3.44 -21.57 -4.82
CA PHE A 130 3.84 -20.72 -3.68
C PHE A 130 5.36 -20.69 -3.48
N GLU A 131 6.03 -21.84 -3.57
CA GLU A 131 7.50 -21.90 -3.47
C GLU A 131 8.18 -21.13 -4.59
N ARG A 132 7.65 -21.21 -5.82
CA ARG A 132 8.19 -20.48 -6.97
C ARG A 132 8.01 -18.98 -6.82
N GLU A 133 6.83 -18.53 -6.39
CA GLU A 133 6.56 -17.13 -6.09
C GLU A 133 7.53 -16.59 -5.04
N ARG A 134 7.69 -17.30 -3.91
CA ARG A 134 8.64 -16.94 -2.85
C ARG A 134 10.07 -16.82 -3.40
N GLY A 135 10.49 -17.74 -4.26
CA GLY A 135 11.80 -17.68 -4.90
C GLY A 135 12.00 -16.43 -5.78
N TRP A 136 10.97 -16.00 -6.51
CA TRP A 136 11.02 -14.77 -7.29
C TRP A 136 11.05 -13.52 -6.39
N GLU A 137 10.25 -13.50 -5.34
CA GLU A 137 10.21 -12.40 -4.38
C GLU A 137 11.57 -12.24 -3.66
N GLU A 138 12.19 -13.34 -3.22
CA GLU A 138 13.53 -13.33 -2.64
C GLU A 138 14.57 -12.79 -3.62
N ARG A 139 14.50 -13.19 -4.89
CA ARG A 139 15.42 -12.70 -5.92
C ARG A 139 15.24 -11.21 -6.17
N ALA A 140 14.00 -10.73 -6.23
CA ALA A 140 13.70 -9.30 -6.35
C ALA A 140 14.27 -8.50 -5.17
N LYS A 141 14.05 -8.97 -3.92
CA LYS A 141 14.62 -8.38 -2.71
C LYS A 141 16.14 -8.27 -2.80
N ARG A 142 16.84 -9.33 -3.21
CA ARG A 142 18.31 -9.32 -3.36
C ARG A 142 18.80 -8.25 -4.34
N TYR A 143 18.13 -8.09 -5.48
CA TYR A 143 18.50 -7.07 -6.46
C TYR A 143 18.26 -5.65 -5.95
N VAL A 144 17.12 -5.41 -5.29
CA VAL A 144 16.81 -4.10 -4.68
C VAL A 144 17.81 -3.75 -3.60
N THR A 145 18.16 -4.68 -2.71
CA THR A 145 19.19 -4.48 -1.68
C THR A 145 20.56 -4.19 -2.30
N ALA A 146 20.97 -4.93 -3.33
CA ALA A 146 22.25 -4.70 -4.00
C ALA A 146 22.32 -3.30 -4.64
N ALA A 147 21.26 -2.88 -5.34
CA ALA A 147 21.17 -1.54 -5.92
C ALA A 147 21.22 -0.46 -4.84
N ALA A 148 20.51 -0.64 -3.73
CA ALA A 148 20.51 0.30 -2.62
C ALA A 148 21.90 0.45 -1.99
N ASN A 149 22.66 -0.65 -1.82
CA ASN A 149 24.01 -0.60 -1.28
C ASN A 149 24.96 0.21 -2.19
N ILE A 150 24.87 0.03 -3.51
CA ILE A 150 25.65 0.81 -4.49
C ILE A 150 25.26 2.30 -4.43
N MET A 151 23.96 2.58 -4.35
CA MET A 151 23.46 3.95 -4.24
C MET A 151 23.91 4.63 -2.94
N GLN A 152 23.93 3.90 -1.83
CA GLN A 152 24.44 4.40 -0.55
C GLN A 152 25.93 4.72 -0.61
N ASP A 153 26.75 3.86 -1.21
CA ASP A 153 28.18 4.14 -1.34
C ASP A 153 28.46 5.32 -2.28
N THR A 154 27.74 5.40 -3.39
CA THR A 154 27.77 6.56 -4.30
C THR A 154 27.38 7.85 -3.57
N SER A 155 26.30 7.80 -2.78
CA SER A 155 25.85 8.94 -1.98
C SER A 155 26.87 9.35 -0.94
N ARG A 156 27.51 8.39 -0.26
CA ARG A 156 28.58 8.63 0.72
C ARG A 156 29.76 9.36 0.09
N VAL A 157 30.23 8.92 -1.08
CA VAL A 157 31.31 9.59 -1.82
C VAL A 157 30.89 10.99 -2.24
N ALA A 158 29.71 11.15 -2.83
CA ALA A 158 29.19 12.46 -3.26
C ALA A 158 29.06 13.44 -2.09
N MET A 159 28.61 12.98 -0.91
CA MET A 159 28.47 13.80 0.29
C MET A 159 29.80 14.39 0.77
N CYS A 160 30.92 13.68 0.63
CA CYS A 160 32.25 14.22 0.96
C CYS A 160 32.62 15.48 0.16
N PHE A 161 32.00 15.66 -1.02
CA PHE A 161 32.25 16.79 -1.92
C PHE A 161 31.03 17.72 -2.05
N THR A 162 30.01 17.53 -1.23
CA THR A 162 28.78 18.32 -1.28
C THR A 162 28.77 19.36 -0.16
N ASP A 163 28.64 20.64 -0.52
CA ASP A 163 28.34 21.71 0.44
C ASP A 163 26.86 21.62 0.85
N LEU A 164 26.59 20.87 1.93
CA LEU A 164 25.24 20.62 2.41
C LEU A 164 24.50 21.89 2.81
N SER A 165 25.22 22.90 3.32
CA SER A 165 24.62 24.19 3.70
C SER A 165 24.07 24.90 2.47
N LYS A 166 24.87 25.02 1.40
CA LYS A 166 24.40 25.62 0.15
C LYS A 166 23.29 24.81 -0.52
N ALA A 167 23.39 23.48 -0.51
CA ALA A 167 22.35 22.62 -1.07
C ALA A 167 21.00 22.84 -0.34
N LYS A 168 21.04 22.97 0.99
CA LYS A 168 19.86 23.29 1.80
C LYS A 168 19.30 24.68 1.49
N GLU A 169 20.14 25.71 1.47
CA GLU A 169 19.73 27.09 1.12
C GLU A 169 19.11 27.17 -0.27
N PHE A 170 19.69 26.46 -1.25
CA PHE A 170 19.14 26.35 -2.59
C PHE A 170 17.77 25.67 -2.59
N GLY A 171 17.63 24.57 -1.85
CA GLY A 171 16.35 23.87 -1.66
C GLY A 171 15.28 24.77 -1.04
N GLU A 172 15.62 25.55 -0.01
CA GLU A 172 14.71 26.51 0.62
C GLU A 172 14.31 27.63 -0.35
N THR A 173 15.23 28.09 -1.19
CA THR A 173 14.96 29.10 -2.22
C THR A 173 13.99 28.57 -3.27
N LEU A 174 14.21 27.35 -3.75
CA LEU A 174 13.29 26.68 -4.67
C LEU A 174 11.92 26.47 -4.03
N ALA A 175 11.87 26.02 -2.77
CA ALA A 175 10.62 25.83 -2.04
C ALA A 175 9.83 27.14 -1.94
N LYS A 176 10.47 28.26 -1.57
CA LYS A 176 9.81 29.58 -1.54
C LYS A 176 9.28 30.02 -2.91
N LYS A 177 10.02 29.69 -3.99
CA LYS A 177 9.66 30.09 -5.36
C LYS A 177 8.48 29.30 -5.92
N TYR A 178 8.41 28.00 -5.63
CA TYR A 178 7.46 27.09 -6.29
C TYR A 178 6.36 26.56 -5.37
N ILE A 179 6.54 26.58 -4.05
CA ILE A 179 5.55 26.13 -3.07
C ILE A 179 4.88 27.37 -2.47
N THR A 180 3.66 27.65 -2.90
CA THR A 180 2.86 28.76 -2.34
C THR A 180 2.39 28.46 -0.92
N ALA A 181 2.11 29.50 -0.12
CA ALA A 181 1.62 29.35 1.25
C ALA A 181 0.29 28.56 1.33
N SER A 182 -0.54 28.58 0.28
CA SER A 182 -1.78 27.78 0.20
C SER A 182 -1.50 26.29 -0.06
N GLN A 183 -0.47 25.96 -0.87
CA GLN A 183 -0.01 24.59 -1.11
C GLN A 183 0.68 23.99 0.13
N ALA A 184 1.47 24.78 0.85
CA ALA A 184 2.10 24.37 2.11
C ALA A 184 1.06 24.06 3.22
N LYS A 185 -0.04 24.82 3.26
CA LYS A 185 -1.15 24.59 4.21
C LYS A 185 -1.94 23.32 3.89
N ARG A 186 -2.15 23.02 2.60
CA ARG A 186 -2.73 21.74 2.13
C ARG A 186 -1.81 20.55 2.44
N ALA A 187 -0.51 20.66 2.21
CA ALA A 187 0.44 19.57 2.50
C ALA A 187 0.47 19.18 3.99
N ARG A 188 0.29 20.15 4.92
CA ARG A 188 0.15 19.87 6.36
C ARG A 188 -1.15 19.15 6.73
N ALA A 189 -2.21 19.28 5.93
CA ALA A 189 -3.47 18.56 6.15
C ALA A 189 -3.39 17.08 5.71
N TYR A 190 -2.39 16.72 4.91
CA TYR A 190 -2.09 15.35 4.47
C TYR A 190 -0.77 14.81 5.06
N ALA A 191 -0.18 15.52 6.03
CA ALA A 191 0.97 15.03 6.76
C ALA A 191 0.47 14.04 7.83
N PHE A 192 0.70 12.75 7.56
CA PHE A 192 0.42 11.63 8.46
C PHE A 192 1.21 11.73 9.77
#